data_AF-A0A1M5L019-F1
#
_entry.id   AF-A0A1M5L019-F1
#
_cell.length_a   1.000
_cell.length_b   1.000
_cell.length_c   1.000
_cell.angle_alpha   90.00
_cell.angle_beta   90.00
_cell.angle_gamma   90.00
#
_symmetry.space_group_name_H-M   'P 1'
#
loop_
_entity.id
_entity.type
_entity.pdbx_description
1 polymer ?
#
loop_
_entity_poly.entity_id
_entity_poly.type
_entity_poly.pdbx_seq_one_letter_code
_entity_poly.pdbx_strand_id
1 'polypeptide(L)'
;MAILKPGPYGHPNGKIGNMVFYVLNGQNVSRTIGDPGKPSRKQLGNQQSMSVTMKLIKPMKDFINIGFGLEAAGTVKNAYNLATSYNKKQALQGEYPNITVNYSKVVLSKGTLPAAKGISMEKKDTGVLVSWDPYYLDRELRHDDCVMILLYYPLRRKVRSFLNAARREEGKYLVELEEEWLNEPIEAYISFKTADGKEVSDSVYIGNLNGNIESPEEKAKQEKYKKAKERLEQVEADYIRLQQKDEGKHMESKAFRHLEKEYQVLKKKLDDLPGKPG
;
A
#
# COMPACT_ATOMS: atom_id res chain seq x y z
N MET A 1 6.03 2.18 35.16
CA MET A 1 4.56 2.08 35.02
C MET A 1 3.97 2.22 36.41
N ALA A 2 2.91 2.99 36.59
CA ALA A 2 2.24 3.18 37.86
C ALA A 2 0.75 2.88 37.72
N ILE A 3 0.13 2.38 38.79
CA ILE A 3 -1.32 2.14 38.86
C ILE A 3 -1.95 3.34 39.57
N LEU A 4 -2.99 3.92 38.96
CA LEU A 4 -3.73 5.03 39.51
C LEU A 4 -4.96 4.52 40.25
N LYS A 5 -5.10 4.93 41.51
CA LYS A 5 -6.36 4.77 42.24
C LYS A 5 -7.37 5.82 41.74
N PRO A 6 -8.67 5.47 41.66
CA PRO A 6 -9.70 6.41 41.21
C PRO A 6 -9.79 7.60 42.18
N GLY A 7 -9.70 8.81 41.63
CA GLY A 7 -9.87 10.07 42.36
C GLY A 7 -11.24 10.71 42.08
N PRO A 8 -11.58 11.83 42.77
CA PRO A 8 -12.89 12.49 42.66
C PRO A 8 -13.23 13.01 41.26
N TYR A 9 -12.23 13.24 40.40
CA TYR A 9 -12.40 13.74 39.02
C TYR A 9 -12.18 12.65 37.96
N GLY A 10 -12.18 11.37 38.34
CA GLY A 10 -11.83 10.26 37.46
C GLY A 10 -10.33 10.20 37.16
N HIS A 11 -9.95 9.38 36.18
CA HIS A 11 -8.57 9.26 35.71
C HIS A 11 -8.46 9.87 34.29
N PRO A 12 -7.36 10.58 33.97
CA PRO A 12 -7.12 11.01 32.60
C PRO A 12 -7.05 9.82 31.64
N ASN A 13 -7.41 10.03 30.38
CA ASN A 13 -7.19 9.08 29.28
C ASN A 13 -6.50 9.82 28.14
N GLY A 14 -5.33 9.35 27.73
CA GLY A 14 -4.51 9.97 26.71
C GLY A 14 -3.17 10.51 27.23
N LYS A 15 -2.59 11.45 26.47
CA LYS A 15 -1.24 11.97 26.71
C LYS A 15 -1.30 13.32 27.45
N ILE A 16 -0.58 13.44 28.56
CA ILE A 16 -0.32 14.71 29.25
C ILE A 16 1.19 14.85 29.44
N GLY A 17 1.80 15.80 28.72
CA GLY A 17 3.25 15.98 28.72
C GLY A 17 4.00 14.71 28.28
N ASN A 18 4.89 14.22 29.14
CA ASN A 18 5.67 12.99 28.92
C ASN A 18 4.98 11.72 29.47
N MET A 19 3.73 11.83 29.95
CA MET A 19 3.00 10.73 30.56
C MET A 19 1.79 10.32 29.71
N VAL A 20 1.53 9.02 29.63
CA VAL A 20 0.38 8.45 28.93
C VAL A 20 -0.45 7.66 29.92
N PHE A 21 -1.75 7.96 29.94
CA PHE A 21 -2.76 7.36 30.81
C PHE A 21 -3.72 6.51 29.99
N TYR A 22 -3.93 5.26 30.37
CA TYR A 22 -4.82 4.34 29.68
C TYR A 22 -5.28 3.22 30.61
N VAL A 23 -6.32 2.50 30.21
CA VAL A 23 -6.81 1.33 30.93
C VAL A 23 -6.11 0.09 30.39
N LEU A 24 -5.44 -0.67 31.26
CA LEU A 24 -4.81 -1.95 30.94
C LEU A 24 -5.48 -3.04 31.78
N ASN A 25 -6.16 -3.99 31.14
CA ASN A 25 -6.86 -5.09 31.81
C ASN A 25 -7.78 -4.61 32.97
N GLY A 26 -8.52 -3.52 32.75
CA GLY A 26 -9.42 -2.93 33.74
C GLY A 26 -8.75 -2.06 34.81
N GLN A 27 -7.42 -1.92 34.80
CA GLN A 27 -6.68 -1.06 35.74
C GLN A 27 -6.24 0.23 35.07
N ASN A 28 -6.36 1.34 35.80
CA ASN A 28 -5.88 2.64 35.35
C ASN A 28 -4.36 2.69 35.49
N VAL A 29 -3.67 2.85 34.38
CA VAL A 29 -2.22 2.79 34.32
C VAL A 29 -1.68 4.09 33.73
N SER A 30 -0.59 4.59 34.33
CA SER A 30 0.26 5.60 33.71
C SER A 30 1.65 5.07 33.43
N ARG A 31 2.24 5.59 32.36
CA ARG A 31 3.64 5.35 32.00
C ARG A 31 4.26 6.59 31.40
N THR A 32 5.57 6.71 31.55
CA THR A 32 6.37 7.65 30.79
C THR A 32 6.50 7.18 29.34
N ILE A 33 6.59 8.12 28.40
CA ILE A 33 7.00 7.80 27.02
C ILE A 33 8.49 7.45 27.07
N GLY A 34 8.82 6.20 26.73
CA GLY A 34 10.21 5.74 26.64
C GLY A 34 10.83 6.12 25.29
N ASP A 35 12.16 6.10 25.22
CA ASP A 35 12.88 6.21 23.96
C ASP A 35 12.64 4.93 23.12
N PRO A 36 12.04 5.03 21.92
CA PRO A 36 11.83 3.86 21.07
C PRO A 36 13.14 3.24 20.53
N GLY A 37 14.28 3.94 20.63
CA GLY A 37 15.57 3.46 20.12
C GLY A 37 15.60 3.32 18.60
N LYS A 38 16.56 2.54 18.09
CA LYS A 38 16.67 2.26 16.65
C LYS A 38 15.62 1.22 16.23
N PRO A 39 14.81 1.47 15.19
CA PRO A 39 13.83 0.50 14.73
C PRO A 39 14.48 -0.81 14.27
N SER A 40 13.92 -1.93 14.71
CA SER A 40 14.22 -3.25 14.18
C SER A 40 13.78 -3.40 12.73
N ARG A 41 14.32 -4.39 12.00
CA ARG A 41 13.93 -4.69 10.62
C ARG A 41 12.42 -4.95 10.47
N LYS A 42 11.80 -5.61 11.45
CA LYS A 42 10.33 -5.83 11.46
C LYS A 42 9.57 -4.51 11.62
N GLN A 43 10.05 -3.59 12.47
CA GLN A 43 9.44 -2.26 12.62
C GLN A 43 9.59 -1.44 11.33
N LEU A 44 10.74 -1.48 10.66
CA LEU A 44 10.95 -0.82 9.38
C LEU A 44 10.03 -1.39 8.28
N GLY A 45 9.89 -2.72 8.20
CA GLY A 45 8.94 -3.33 7.29
C GLY A 45 7.49 -2.93 7.54
N ASN A 46 7.06 -2.83 8.80
CA ASN A 46 5.73 -2.35 9.14
C ASN A 46 5.53 -0.86 8.79
N GLN A 47 6.54 -0.01 9.02
CA GLN A 47 6.53 1.40 8.63
C GLN A 47 6.44 1.56 7.11
N GLN A 48 7.24 0.80 6.35
CA GLN A 48 7.18 0.80 4.89
C GLN A 48 5.81 0.33 4.39
N SER A 49 5.29 -0.78 4.94
CA SER A 49 3.96 -1.30 4.60
C SER A 49 2.88 -0.23 4.78
N MET A 50 2.92 0.50 5.90
CA MET A 50 2.00 1.60 6.17
C MET A 50 2.20 2.76 5.18
N SER A 51 3.45 3.14 4.89
CA SER A 51 3.76 4.21 3.94
C SER A 51 3.24 3.90 2.53
N VAL A 52 3.47 2.68 2.03
CA VAL A 52 3.00 2.21 0.73
C VAL A 52 1.46 2.21 0.69
N THR A 53 0.81 1.66 1.71
CA THR A 53 -0.66 1.64 1.80
C THR A 53 -1.23 3.07 1.81
N MET A 54 -0.67 3.97 2.62
CA MET A 54 -1.17 5.35 2.71
C MET A 54 -0.97 6.11 1.40
N LYS A 55 0.12 5.87 0.67
CA LYS A 55 0.33 6.46 -0.67
C LYS A 55 -0.68 5.98 -1.69
N LEU A 56 -1.13 4.72 -1.59
CA LEU A 56 -2.19 4.16 -2.44
C LEU A 56 -3.57 4.73 -2.09
N ILE A 57 -3.93 4.69 -0.80
CA ILE A 57 -5.29 4.95 -0.32
C ILE A 57 -5.62 6.44 -0.27
N LYS A 58 -4.64 7.32 0.04
CA LYS A 58 -4.86 8.77 0.18
C LYS A 58 -5.58 9.40 -1.03
N PRO A 59 -5.18 9.17 -2.30
CA PRO A 59 -5.89 9.75 -3.44
C PRO A 59 -7.29 9.15 -3.65
N MET A 60 -7.57 7.95 -3.14
CA MET A 60 -8.84 7.22 -3.35
C MET A 60 -9.92 7.56 -2.31
N LYS A 61 -9.72 8.62 -1.51
CA LYS A 61 -10.53 8.92 -0.32
C LYS A 61 -12.03 8.99 -0.61
N ASP A 62 -12.44 9.67 -1.67
CA ASP A 62 -13.86 9.89 -1.96
C ASP A 62 -14.57 8.60 -2.37
N PHE A 63 -13.90 7.77 -3.17
CA PHE A 63 -14.40 6.44 -3.53
C PHE A 63 -14.53 5.55 -2.30
N ILE A 64 -13.52 5.55 -1.42
CA ILE A 64 -13.47 4.75 -0.20
C ILE A 64 -14.52 5.18 0.82
N ASN A 65 -14.78 6.48 0.96
CA ASN A 65 -15.80 6.96 1.89
C ASN A 65 -17.19 6.41 1.55
N ILE A 66 -17.48 6.22 0.26
CA ILE A 66 -18.72 5.57 -0.19
C ILE A 66 -18.59 4.05 -0.02
N GLY A 67 -17.54 3.45 -0.59
CA GLY A 67 -17.39 2.00 -0.64
C GLY A 67 -17.22 1.29 0.71
N PHE A 68 -16.63 1.95 1.71
CA PHE A 68 -16.51 1.45 3.08
C PHE A 68 -17.41 2.19 4.07
N GLY A 69 -18.23 3.14 3.60
CA GLY A 69 -19.11 3.94 4.45
C GLY A 69 -20.10 3.08 5.22
N LEU A 70 -20.71 2.11 4.54
CA LEU A 70 -21.68 1.18 5.13
C LEU A 70 -21.03 0.19 6.10
N GLU A 71 -19.82 -0.29 5.83
CA GLU A 71 -19.08 -1.15 6.77
C GLU A 71 -18.64 -0.38 8.03
N ALA A 72 -18.36 0.91 7.90
CA ALA A 72 -18.06 1.78 9.03
C ALA A 72 -19.30 2.12 9.87
N ALA A 73 -20.48 2.19 9.23
CA ALA A 73 -21.72 2.57 9.88
C ALA A 73 -22.06 1.67 11.08
N GLY A 74 -22.51 2.27 12.17
CA GLY A 74 -22.80 1.55 13.43
C GLY A 74 -21.55 1.11 14.21
N THR A 75 -20.34 1.49 13.78
CA THR A 75 -19.09 1.23 14.51
C THR A 75 -18.38 2.52 14.90
N VAL A 76 -17.36 2.42 15.76
CA VAL A 76 -16.46 3.53 16.10
C VAL A 76 -15.33 3.74 15.06
N LYS A 77 -15.34 2.99 13.96
CA LYS A 77 -14.27 2.99 12.95
C LYS A 77 -14.59 3.99 11.84
N ASN A 78 -13.54 4.52 11.21
CA ASN A 78 -13.64 5.36 10.01
C ASN A 78 -13.46 4.50 8.75
N ALA A 79 -14.28 4.71 7.71
CA ALA A 79 -14.19 4.06 6.41
C ALA A 79 -12.76 4.07 5.83
N TYR A 80 -12.07 5.20 5.92
CA TYR A 80 -10.68 5.33 5.47
C TYR A 80 -9.72 4.38 6.22
N ASN A 81 -9.93 4.22 7.53
CA ASN A 81 -9.10 3.34 8.37
C ASN A 81 -9.42 1.86 8.12
N LEU A 82 -10.68 1.54 7.83
CA LEU A 82 -11.08 0.19 7.40
C LEU A 82 -10.39 -0.18 6.08
N ALA A 83 -10.52 0.65 5.06
CA ALA A 83 -9.85 0.45 3.77
C ALA A 83 -8.33 0.32 3.92
N THR A 84 -7.71 1.19 4.74
CA THR A 84 -6.27 1.11 5.03
C THR A 84 -5.92 -0.24 5.68
N SER A 85 -6.72 -0.72 6.63
CA SER A 85 -6.51 -2.00 7.32
C SER A 85 -6.62 -3.20 6.39
N TYR A 86 -7.65 -3.24 5.53
CA TYR A 86 -7.84 -4.31 4.55
C TYR A 86 -6.69 -4.35 3.55
N ASN A 87 -6.38 -3.22 2.92
CA ASN A 87 -5.35 -3.16 1.88
C ASN A 87 -3.94 -3.41 2.43
N LYS A 88 -3.61 -2.92 3.62
CA LYS A 88 -2.30 -3.22 4.23
C LYS A 88 -2.11 -4.72 4.47
N LYS A 89 -3.19 -5.47 4.74
CA LYS A 89 -3.13 -6.91 5.00
C LYS A 89 -3.14 -7.75 3.73
N GLN A 90 -3.87 -7.34 2.70
CA GLN A 90 -4.16 -8.19 1.53
C GLN A 90 -3.48 -7.72 0.24
N ALA A 91 -3.27 -6.42 0.08
CA ALA A 91 -2.84 -5.80 -1.18
C ALA A 91 -1.34 -5.48 -1.23
N LEU A 92 -0.56 -5.88 -0.22
CA LEU A 92 0.89 -5.71 -0.23
C LEU A 92 1.59 -7.00 -0.63
N GLN A 93 2.72 -6.87 -1.33
CA GLN A 93 3.60 -7.97 -1.71
C GLN A 93 5.07 -7.59 -1.54
N GLY A 94 5.94 -8.59 -1.57
CA GLY A 94 7.37 -8.44 -1.32
C GLY A 94 7.71 -8.32 0.17
N GLU A 95 8.99 -8.07 0.45
CA GLU A 95 9.53 -7.95 1.81
C GLU A 95 10.38 -6.67 1.92
N TYR A 96 10.52 -6.14 3.14
CA TYR A 96 11.38 -4.99 3.38
C TYR A 96 12.82 -5.25 2.89
N PRO A 97 13.41 -4.34 2.09
CA PRO A 97 12.99 -2.96 1.79
C PRO A 97 12.21 -2.77 0.47
N ASN A 98 11.69 -3.83 -0.15
CA ASN A 98 11.03 -3.84 -1.47
C ASN A 98 9.54 -4.21 -1.39
N ILE A 99 8.80 -3.57 -0.49
CA ILE A 99 7.35 -3.76 -0.38
C ILE A 99 6.63 -2.92 -1.44
N THR A 100 5.77 -3.57 -2.23
CA THR A 100 4.99 -2.96 -3.32
C THR A 100 3.51 -3.32 -3.20
N VAL A 101 2.67 -2.67 -4.01
CA VAL A 101 1.23 -2.93 -4.07
C VAL A 101 0.96 -4.01 -5.11
N ASN A 102 0.13 -4.98 -4.75
CA ASN A 102 -0.52 -5.87 -5.70
C ASN A 102 -1.91 -5.31 -6.03
N TYR A 103 -2.03 -4.62 -7.16
CA TYR A 103 -3.27 -3.93 -7.57
C TYR A 103 -4.47 -4.86 -7.69
N SER A 104 -4.27 -6.10 -8.14
CA SER A 104 -5.36 -7.09 -8.25
C SER A 104 -6.02 -7.46 -6.92
N LYS A 105 -5.33 -7.22 -5.80
CA LYS A 105 -5.83 -7.52 -4.44
C LYS A 105 -6.31 -6.28 -3.69
N VAL A 106 -6.31 -5.11 -4.33
CA VAL A 106 -6.76 -3.86 -3.71
C VAL A 106 -8.29 -3.89 -3.59
N VAL A 107 -8.78 -3.57 -2.38
CA VAL A 107 -10.20 -3.51 -2.06
C VAL A 107 -10.57 -2.06 -1.75
N LEU A 108 -11.46 -1.47 -2.55
CA LEU A 108 -11.87 -0.07 -2.46
C LEU A 108 -13.31 0.10 -1.95
N SER A 109 -14.12 -0.96 -2.06
CA SER A 109 -15.50 -1.00 -1.62
C SER A 109 -15.80 -2.37 -1.04
N LYS A 110 -16.64 -2.43 -0.01
CA LYS A 110 -17.07 -3.66 0.63
C LYS A 110 -18.53 -3.59 1.05
N GLY A 111 -19.35 -4.53 0.59
CA GLY A 111 -20.77 -4.54 0.91
C GLY A 111 -21.54 -5.74 0.38
N THR A 112 -22.87 -5.69 0.50
CA THR A 112 -23.78 -6.81 0.25
C THR A 112 -24.32 -6.84 -1.18
N LEU A 113 -24.24 -5.73 -1.91
CA LEU A 113 -24.77 -5.67 -3.28
C LEU A 113 -23.93 -6.56 -4.19
N PRO A 114 -24.54 -7.47 -4.97
CA PRO A 114 -23.77 -8.31 -5.89
C PRO A 114 -23.07 -7.48 -6.97
N ALA A 115 -21.78 -7.73 -7.21
CA ALA A 115 -21.05 -7.16 -8.33
C ALA A 115 -21.50 -7.76 -9.68
N ALA A 116 -21.34 -7.02 -10.77
CA ALA A 116 -21.61 -7.54 -12.12
C ALA A 116 -20.56 -8.58 -12.56
N LYS A 117 -20.90 -9.40 -13.56
CA LYS A 117 -19.96 -10.27 -14.26
C LYS A 117 -19.62 -9.73 -15.65
N GLY A 118 -18.73 -10.42 -16.36
CA GLY A 118 -18.32 -10.01 -17.71
C GLY A 118 -17.67 -8.62 -17.73
N ILE A 119 -17.06 -8.20 -16.62
CA ILE A 119 -16.44 -6.89 -16.51
C ILE A 119 -15.18 -6.89 -17.38
N SER A 120 -15.11 -5.92 -18.29
CA SER A 120 -13.97 -5.73 -19.19
C SER A 120 -13.69 -4.24 -19.39
N MET A 121 -12.46 -3.93 -19.79
CA MET A 121 -12.05 -2.60 -20.21
C MET A 121 -11.37 -2.64 -21.58
N GLU A 122 -11.61 -1.61 -22.39
CA GLU A 122 -11.01 -1.45 -23.70
C GLU A 122 -10.54 -0.01 -23.89
N LYS A 123 -9.34 0.17 -24.46
CA LYS A 123 -8.83 1.49 -24.85
C LYS A 123 -9.51 1.95 -26.13
N LYS A 124 -10.08 3.15 -26.14
CA LYS A 124 -10.60 3.86 -27.31
C LYS A 124 -9.81 5.15 -27.51
N ASP A 125 -9.92 5.78 -28.68
CA ASP A 125 -9.16 6.99 -29.00
C ASP A 125 -9.45 8.16 -28.04
N THR A 126 -10.69 8.24 -27.54
CA THR A 126 -11.16 9.33 -26.66
C THR A 126 -11.21 8.95 -25.18
N GLY A 127 -10.83 7.72 -24.81
CA GLY A 127 -10.95 7.28 -23.42
C GLY A 127 -10.91 5.76 -23.20
N VAL A 128 -11.42 5.33 -22.04
CA VAL A 128 -11.48 3.92 -21.65
C VAL A 128 -12.94 3.48 -21.60
N LEU A 129 -13.31 2.53 -22.44
CA LEU A 129 -14.63 1.91 -22.42
C LEU A 129 -14.64 0.79 -21.38
N VAL A 130 -15.44 0.94 -20.34
CA VAL A 130 -15.70 -0.10 -19.35
C VAL A 130 -17.04 -0.74 -19.67
N SER A 131 -17.10 -2.07 -19.71
CA SER A 131 -18.33 -2.84 -19.98
C SER A 131 -18.53 -3.93 -18.94
N TRP A 132 -19.78 -4.28 -18.67
CA TRP A 132 -20.19 -5.32 -17.72
C TRP A 132 -21.50 -5.96 -18.20
N ASP A 133 -21.83 -7.13 -17.67
CA ASP A 133 -23.11 -7.79 -17.92
C ASP A 133 -24.21 -7.17 -17.04
N PRO A 134 -25.19 -6.44 -17.62
CA PRO A 134 -26.26 -5.79 -16.86
C PRO A 134 -27.31 -6.77 -16.33
N TYR A 135 -27.41 -7.99 -16.89
CA TYR A 135 -28.49 -8.96 -16.60
C TYR A 135 -28.00 -10.23 -15.89
N TYR A 136 -26.75 -10.25 -15.46
CA TYR A 136 -26.12 -11.45 -14.89
C TYR A 136 -26.88 -12.06 -13.69
N LEU A 137 -27.53 -11.23 -12.84
CA LEU A 137 -28.37 -11.72 -11.74
C LEU A 137 -29.83 -11.44 -12.06
N ASP A 138 -30.40 -12.36 -12.82
CA ASP A 138 -31.80 -12.38 -13.19
C ASP A 138 -32.68 -12.29 -11.91
N ARG A 139 -33.53 -11.24 -11.83
CA ARG A 139 -34.65 -10.97 -10.89
C ARG A 139 -34.43 -10.22 -9.56
N GLU A 140 -33.24 -10.08 -9.00
CA GLU A 140 -33.06 -9.40 -7.68
C GLU A 140 -32.30 -8.07 -7.70
N LEU A 141 -31.79 -7.64 -8.86
CA LEU A 141 -31.08 -6.38 -8.98
C LEU A 141 -32.02 -5.23 -9.35
N ARG A 142 -31.83 -4.08 -8.70
CA ARG A 142 -32.49 -2.85 -9.12
C ARG A 142 -31.73 -2.27 -10.32
N HIS A 143 -32.42 -2.14 -11.45
CA HIS A 143 -31.84 -1.66 -12.71
C HIS A 143 -31.26 -0.22 -12.61
N ASP A 144 -31.69 0.54 -11.60
CA ASP A 144 -31.27 1.91 -11.32
C ASP A 144 -30.02 2.03 -10.42
N ASP A 145 -29.37 0.91 -10.06
CA ASP A 145 -28.08 0.93 -9.39
C ASP A 145 -27.07 1.82 -10.14
N CYS A 146 -26.32 2.63 -9.40
CA CYS A 146 -25.27 3.49 -9.94
C CYS A 146 -23.93 2.76 -10.00
N VAL A 147 -23.25 2.87 -11.13
CA VAL A 147 -21.90 2.34 -11.33
C VAL A 147 -20.86 3.35 -10.83
N MET A 148 -19.89 2.85 -10.06
CA MET A 148 -18.73 3.59 -9.60
C MET A 148 -17.48 3.05 -10.29
N ILE A 149 -16.68 3.93 -10.89
CA ILE A 149 -15.43 3.56 -11.58
C ILE A 149 -14.27 4.35 -10.98
N LEU A 150 -13.14 3.70 -10.75
CA LEU A 150 -11.90 4.34 -10.33
C LEU A 150 -10.76 3.93 -11.25
N LEU A 151 -10.09 4.92 -11.83
CA LEU A 151 -8.85 4.76 -12.59
C LEU A 151 -7.70 5.29 -11.75
N TYR A 152 -6.77 4.42 -11.38
CA TYR A 152 -5.55 4.77 -10.66
C TYR A 152 -4.35 4.83 -11.61
N TYR A 153 -3.52 5.85 -11.45
CA TYR A 153 -2.31 6.09 -12.24
C TYR A 153 -1.07 5.85 -11.34
N PRO A 154 -0.42 4.67 -11.42
CA PRO A 154 0.69 4.31 -10.54
C PRO A 154 1.87 5.29 -10.58
N LEU A 155 2.21 5.79 -11.77
CA LEU A 155 3.34 6.71 -11.96
C LEU A 155 3.11 8.06 -11.29
N ARG A 156 1.90 8.62 -11.44
CA ARG A 156 1.52 9.92 -10.86
C ARG A 156 1.03 9.83 -9.42
N ARG A 157 0.68 8.64 -8.95
CA ARG A 157 -0.02 8.39 -7.66
C ARG A 157 -1.30 9.23 -7.55
N LYS A 158 -2.04 9.33 -8.65
CA LYS A 158 -3.31 10.07 -8.77
C LYS A 158 -4.44 9.12 -9.17
N VAL A 159 -5.67 9.57 -8.98
CA VAL A 159 -6.87 8.83 -9.41
C VAL A 159 -7.79 9.75 -10.20
N ARG A 160 -8.62 9.15 -11.05
CA ARG A 160 -9.91 9.72 -11.46
C ARG A 160 -11.02 8.79 -11.00
N SER A 161 -11.97 9.32 -10.25
CA SER A 161 -13.12 8.58 -9.74
C SER A 161 -14.42 9.14 -10.28
N PHE A 162 -15.27 8.24 -10.75
CA PHE A 162 -16.62 8.51 -11.24
C PHE A 162 -17.58 7.79 -10.30
N LEU A 163 -18.21 8.53 -9.39
CA LEU A 163 -19.04 7.94 -8.31
C LEU A 163 -20.48 7.67 -8.75
N ASN A 164 -20.88 8.17 -9.92
CA ASN A 164 -22.17 7.97 -10.59
C ASN A 164 -21.92 7.96 -12.11
N ALA A 165 -21.15 6.98 -12.59
CA ALA A 165 -20.73 6.91 -13.99
C ALA A 165 -21.92 6.66 -14.93
N ALA A 166 -22.65 5.57 -14.69
CA ALA A 166 -23.79 5.15 -15.48
C ALA A 166 -24.78 4.41 -14.57
N ARG A 167 -25.96 4.10 -15.09
CA ARG A 167 -26.82 3.08 -14.49
C ARG A 167 -26.31 1.69 -14.83
N ARG A 168 -26.54 0.74 -13.92
CA ARG A 168 -26.14 -0.65 -14.10
C ARG A 168 -26.77 -1.28 -15.34
N GLU A 169 -28.00 -0.90 -15.68
CA GLU A 169 -28.71 -1.37 -16.88
C GLU A 169 -28.04 -0.99 -18.21
N GLU A 170 -27.21 0.05 -18.24
CA GLU A 170 -26.57 0.51 -19.47
C GLU A 170 -25.49 -0.47 -19.99
N GLY A 171 -24.93 -1.30 -19.09
CA GLY A 171 -23.95 -2.35 -19.44
C GLY A 171 -22.58 -1.84 -19.89
N LYS A 172 -22.41 -0.54 -20.11
CA LYS A 172 -21.15 0.08 -20.52
C LYS A 172 -21.08 1.55 -20.18
N TYR A 173 -19.88 2.07 -20.03
CA TYR A 173 -19.61 3.49 -19.85
C TYR A 173 -18.25 3.86 -20.44
N LEU A 174 -18.21 4.95 -21.22
CA LEU A 174 -16.98 5.50 -21.76
C LEU A 174 -16.43 6.56 -20.79
N VAL A 175 -15.29 6.25 -20.19
CA VAL A 175 -14.54 7.23 -19.39
C VAL A 175 -13.70 8.08 -20.33
N GLU A 176 -14.18 9.29 -20.64
CA GLU A 176 -13.43 10.26 -21.45
C GLU A 176 -12.15 10.70 -20.75
N LEU A 177 -11.02 10.63 -21.47
CA LEU A 177 -9.71 10.99 -20.96
C LEU A 177 -8.93 11.74 -22.03
N GLU A 178 -8.16 12.73 -21.62
CA GLU A 178 -7.16 13.36 -22.49
C GLU A 178 -6.05 12.34 -22.82
N GLU A 179 -5.44 12.49 -24.00
CA GLU A 179 -4.42 11.58 -24.52
C GLU A 179 -3.25 11.36 -23.54
N GLU A 180 -2.84 12.42 -22.82
CA GLU A 180 -1.78 12.36 -21.81
C GLU A 180 -2.07 11.34 -20.71
N TRP A 181 -3.33 11.24 -20.25
CA TRP A 181 -3.72 10.28 -19.21
C TRP A 181 -3.96 8.90 -19.80
N LEU A 182 -4.55 8.84 -20.99
CA LEU A 182 -4.92 7.60 -21.66
C LEU A 182 -3.71 6.72 -22.04
N ASN A 183 -2.53 7.33 -22.22
CA ASN A 183 -1.29 6.64 -22.56
C ASN A 183 -0.44 6.22 -21.34
N GLU A 184 -0.86 6.56 -20.12
CA GLU A 184 -0.19 6.09 -18.91
C GLU A 184 -0.67 4.71 -18.46
N PRO A 185 0.11 4.00 -17.63
CA PRO A 185 -0.36 2.84 -16.89
C PRO A 185 -1.62 3.18 -16.09
N ILE A 186 -2.69 2.41 -16.31
CA ILE A 186 -3.97 2.59 -15.62
C ILE A 186 -4.36 1.29 -14.94
N GLU A 187 -4.62 1.37 -13.63
CA GLU A 187 -5.22 0.30 -12.83
C GLU A 187 -6.69 0.65 -12.61
N ALA A 188 -7.61 -0.16 -13.15
CA ALA A 188 -9.04 0.15 -13.13
C ALA A 188 -9.83 -0.72 -12.16
N TYR A 189 -10.78 -0.10 -11.45
CA TYR A 189 -11.67 -0.76 -10.50
C TYR A 189 -13.12 -0.31 -10.76
N ILE A 190 -14.06 -1.21 -10.48
CA ILE A 190 -15.50 -0.95 -10.56
C ILE A 190 -16.19 -1.41 -9.28
N SER A 191 -17.20 -0.67 -8.85
CA SER A 191 -18.15 -1.10 -7.82
C SER A 191 -19.54 -0.55 -8.15
N PHE A 192 -20.55 -1.03 -7.45
CA PHE A 192 -21.94 -0.63 -7.65
C PHE A 192 -22.50 -0.10 -6.33
N LYS A 193 -23.45 0.81 -6.41
CA LYS A 193 -24.24 1.26 -5.25
C LYS A 193 -25.70 1.42 -5.66
N THR A 194 -26.61 1.23 -4.73
CA THR A 194 -28.03 1.52 -4.98
C THR A 194 -28.23 3.02 -5.21
N ALA A 195 -29.30 3.39 -5.93
CA ALA A 195 -29.63 4.80 -6.17
C ALA A 195 -29.83 5.61 -4.87
N ASP A 196 -30.32 4.97 -3.81
CA ASP A 196 -30.46 5.57 -2.47
C ASP A 196 -29.18 5.51 -1.62
N GLY A 197 -28.11 4.88 -2.12
CA GLY A 197 -26.80 4.79 -1.47
C GLY A 197 -26.77 3.91 -0.21
N LYS A 198 -27.80 3.09 0.03
CA LYS A 198 -27.91 2.23 1.22
C LYS A 198 -27.20 0.90 1.10
N GLU A 199 -26.87 0.48 -0.11
CA GLU A 199 -26.08 -0.73 -0.37
C GLU A 199 -24.96 -0.42 -1.36
N VAL A 200 -23.84 -1.10 -1.18
CA VAL A 200 -22.68 -1.04 -2.09
C VAL A 200 -22.19 -2.46 -2.37
N SER A 201 -21.54 -2.65 -3.50
CA SER A 201 -20.90 -3.92 -3.83
C SER A 201 -19.45 -3.95 -3.34
N ASP A 202 -18.90 -5.14 -3.25
CA ASP A 202 -17.44 -5.30 -3.23
C ASP A 202 -16.85 -4.68 -4.51
N SER A 203 -15.67 -4.06 -4.38
CA SER A 203 -14.93 -3.54 -5.54
C SER A 203 -14.30 -4.69 -6.33
N VAL A 204 -14.38 -4.62 -7.64
CA VAL A 204 -13.76 -5.57 -8.58
C VAL A 204 -12.63 -4.87 -9.32
N TYR A 205 -11.46 -5.50 -9.33
CA TYR A 205 -10.35 -5.09 -10.18
C TYR A 205 -10.62 -5.53 -11.63
N ILE A 206 -10.62 -4.58 -12.56
CA ILE A 206 -10.93 -4.83 -13.97
C ILE A 206 -9.69 -5.31 -14.71
N GLY A 207 -8.55 -4.67 -14.44
CA GLY A 207 -7.31 -4.92 -15.16
C GLY A 207 -6.39 -3.72 -15.21
N ASN A 208 -5.29 -3.93 -15.92
CA ASN A 208 -4.26 -2.94 -16.18
C ASN A 208 -4.30 -2.56 -17.67
N LEU A 209 -4.26 -1.26 -17.97
CA LEU A 209 -4.04 -0.72 -19.31
C LEU A 209 -2.62 -0.19 -19.45
N ASN A 210 -2.04 -0.36 -20.63
CA ASN A 210 -0.69 0.12 -21.00
C ASN A 210 0.47 -0.50 -20.17
N GLY A 211 0.23 -1.54 -19.38
CA GLY A 211 1.25 -2.33 -18.68
C GLY A 211 1.76 -1.69 -17.39
N ASN A 212 2.75 -2.35 -16.79
CA ASN A 212 3.52 -1.80 -15.67
C ASN A 212 4.77 -1.12 -16.21
N ILE A 213 4.88 0.20 -16.02
CA ILE A 213 6.10 0.95 -16.34
C ILE A 213 6.83 1.23 -15.03
N GLU A 214 8.12 0.89 -14.98
CA GLU A 214 8.98 1.24 -13.84
C GLU A 214 9.07 2.75 -13.69
N SER A 215 8.75 3.23 -12.49
CA SER A 215 8.87 4.65 -12.17
C SER A 215 10.34 5.10 -12.23
N PRO A 216 10.64 6.36 -12.59
CA PRO A 216 11.99 6.93 -12.45
C PRO A 216 12.59 6.72 -11.05
N GLU A 217 11.75 6.76 -10.00
CA GLU A 217 12.17 6.47 -8.62
C GLU A 217 12.65 5.02 -8.45
N GLU A 218 12.03 4.06 -9.14
CA GLU A 218 12.37 2.64 -9.06
C GLU A 218 13.66 2.35 -9.81
N LYS A 219 13.81 2.92 -11.01
CA LYS A 219 15.07 2.85 -11.78
C LYS A 219 16.25 3.42 -10.99
N ALA A 220 16.07 4.57 -10.34
CA ALA A 220 17.10 5.16 -9.49
C ALA A 220 17.47 4.27 -8.29
N LYS A 221 16.49 3.58 -7.68
CA LYS A 221 16.76 2.60 -6.60
C LYS A 221 17.54 1.40 -7.12
N GLN A 222 17.14 0.83 -8.25
CA GLN A 222 17.83 -0.29 -8.88
C GLN A 222 19.27 0.07 -9.27
N GLU A 223 19.50 1.25 -9.86
CA GLU A 223 20.84 1.72 -10.21
C GLU A 223 21.72 1.90 -8.95
N LYS A 224 21.16 2.48 -7.88
CA LYS A 224 21.86 2.61 -6.61
C LYS A 224 22.18 1.26 -5.99
N TYR A 225 21.27 0.28 -6.09
CA TYR A 225 21.49 -1.09 -5.66
C TYR A 225 22.63 -1.74 -6.45
N LYS A 226 22.60 -1.62 -7.78
CA LYS A 226 23.63 -2.15 -8.68
C LYS A 226 25.01 -1.59 -8.35
N LYS A 227 25.14 -0.27 -8.21
CA LYS A 227 26.41 0.39 -7.80
C LYS A 227 26.93 -0.12 -6.45
N ALA A 228 26.04 -0.32 -5.47
CA ALA A 228 26.44 -0.84 -4.17
C ALA A 228 26.89 -2.31 -4.25
N LYS A 229 26.22 -3.12 -5.08
CA LYS A 229 26.57 -4.51 -5.33
C LYS A 229 27.93 -4.64 -6.03
N GLU A 230 28.18 -3.85 -7.08
CA GLU A 230 29.47 -3.82 -7.79
C GLU A 230 30.62 -3.46 -6.84
N ARG A 231 30.42 -2.48 -5.95
CA ARG A 231 31.42 -2.13 -4.93
C ARG A 231 31.66 -3.28 -3.94
N LEU A 232 30.61 -3.99 -3.52
CA LEU A 232 30.75 -5.14 -2.63
C LEU A 232 31.55 -6.26 -3.30
N GLU A 233 31.27 -6.56 -4.57
CA GLU A 233 31.99 -7.58 -5.34
C GLU A 233 33.48 -7.26 -5.48
N GLN A 234 33.84 -5.99 -5.71
CA GLN A 234 35.23 -5.53 -5.73
C GLN A 234 35.92 -5.73 -4.37
N VAL A 235 35.27 -5.29 -3.28
CA VAL A 235 35.82 -5.40 -1.92
C VAL A 235 35.94 -6.87 -1.49
N GLU A 236 34.99 -7.73 -1.89
CA GLU A 236 35.03 -9.17 -1.65
C GLU A 236 36.19 -9.84 -2.37
N ALA A 237 36.44 -9.48 -3.63
CA ALA A 237 37.59 -9.97 -4.38
C ALA A 237 38.92 -9.57 -3.72
N ASP A 238 39.05 -8.32 -3.29
CA ASP A 238 40.23 -7.84 -2.54
C ASP A 238 40.38 -8.58 -1.20
N TYR A 239 39.28 -8.82 -0.50
CA TYR A 239 39.26 -9.53 0.79
C TYR A 239 39.75 -10.98 0.65
N ILE A 240 39.20 -11.72 -0.32
CA ILE A 240 39.62 -13.10 -0.61
C ILE A 240 41.08 -13.15 -1.04
N ARG A 241 41.52 -12.21 -1.90
CA ARG A 241 42.91 -12.12 -2.35
C ARG A 241 43.89 -11.91 -1.21
N LEU A 242 43.56 -11.03 -0.25
CA LEU A 242 44.39 -10.79 0.93
C LEU A 242 44.40 -11.98 1.89
N GLN A 243 43.29 -12.70 2.00
CA GLN A 243 43.18 -13.89 2.85
C GLN A 243 44.07 -15.05 2.35
N GLN A 244 44.18 -15.20 1.03
CA GLN A 244 45.01 -16.24 0.39
C GLN A 244 46.50 -15.89 0.30
N LYS A 245 46.87 -14.62 0.51
CA LYS A 245 48.25 -14.15 0.41
C LYS A 245 49.04 -14.49 1.68
N ASP A 246 50.25 -15.04 1.49
CA ASP A 246 51.22 -15.35 2.56
C ASP A 246 50.63 -16.19 3.71
N GLU A 247 49.79 -17.19 3.39
CA GLU A 247 49.15 -18.10 4.36
C GLU A 247 48.37 -17.39 5.49
N GLY A 248 47.85 -16.19 5.23
CA GLY A 248 47.06 -15.44 6.21
C GLY A 248 47.88 -14.60 7.20
N LYS A 249 49.19 -14.45 7.01
CA LYS A 249 50.06 -13.59 7.86
C LYS A 249 49.61 -12.12 7.92
N HIS A 250 48.83 -11.65 6.95
CA HIS A 250 48.33 -10.27 6.88
C HIS A 250 46.98 -10.04 7.55
N MET A 251 46.34 -11.07 8.12
CA MET A 251 45.01 -10.96 8.74
C MET A 251 44.99 -10.05 9.98
N GLU A 252 46.14 -9.86 10.66
CA GLU A 252 46.22 -8.93 11.78
C GLU A 252 46.50 -7.48 11.36
N SER A 253 46.77 -7.23 10.08
CA SER A 253 47.12 -5.89 9.59
C SER A 253 45.96 -4.91 9.70
N LYS A 254 46.28 -3.63 9.94
CA LYS A 254 45.29 -2.54 9.96
C LYS A 254 44.51 -2.43 8.65
N ALA A 255 45.18 -2.69 7.52
CA ALA A 255 44.58 -2.67 6.18
C ALA A 255 43.53 -3.78 6.03
N PHE A 256 43.83 -5.01 6.46
CA PHE A 256 42.88 -6.12 6.43
C PHE A 256 41.65 -5.84 7.31
N ARG A 257 41.85 -5.35 8.54
CA ARG A 257 40.73 -4.99 9.44
C ARG A 257 39.84 -3.89 8.86
N HIS A 258 40.40 -2.93 8.12
CA HIS A 258 39.61 -1.89 7.46
C HIS A 258 38.79 -2.49 6.31
N LEU A 259 39.40 -3.35 5.51
CA LEU A 259 38.73 -4.03 4.38
C LEU A 259 37.60 -4.95 4.87
N GLU A 260 37.86 -5.74 5.92
CA GLU A 260 36.86 -6.58 6.57
C GLU A 260 35.68 -5.75 7.08
N LYS A 261 35.97 -4.63 7.76
CA LYS A 261 34.92 -3.72 8.23
C LYS A 261 34.13 -3.13 7.07
N GLU A 262 34.78 -2.73 5.99
CA GLU A 262 34.12 -2.21 4.79
C GLU A 262 33.21 -3.27 4.16
N TYR A 263 33.69 -4.50 4.01
CA TYR A 263 32.90 -5.63 3.53
C TYR A 263 31.65 -5.86 4.37
N GLN A 264 31.79 -5.95 5.69
CA GLN A 264 30.64 -6.17 6.60
C GLN A 264 29.63 -5.02 6.55
N VAL A 265 30.11 -3.78 6.46
CA VAL A 265 29.25 -2.60 6.34
C VAL A 265 28.50 -2.58 5.01
N LEU A 266 29.17 -2.89 3.90
CA LEU A 266 28.55 -2.93 2.57
C LEU A 266 27.53 -4.06 2.47
N LYS A 267 27.85 -5.25 2.99
CA LYS A 267 26.93 -6.39 3.04
C LYS A 267 25.65 -6.04 3.79
N LYS A 268 25.78 -5.48 5.00
CA LYS A 268 24.62 -5.01 5.79
C LYS A 268 23.85 -3.90 5.08
N LYS A 269 24.56 -2.96 4.44
CA LYS A 269 23.92 -1.86 3.69
C LYS A 269 23.11 -2.40 2.51
N LEU A 270 23.59 -3.41 1.80
CA LEU A 270 22.91 -4.01 0.66
C LEU A 270 21.62 -4.74 1.07
N ASP A 271 21.61 -5.39 2.24
CA ASP A 271 20.42 -6.06 2.80
C ASP A 271 19.26 -5.09 3.08
N ASP A 272 19.58 -3.86 3.45
CA ASP A 272 18.61 -2.80 3.77
C ASP A 272 18.36 -1.83 2.59
N LEU A 273 19.02 -2.04 1.43
CA LEU A 273 18.92 -1.16 0.27
C LEU A 273 17.77 -1.62 -0.68
N PRO A 274 16.82 -0.74 -1.02
CA PRO A 274 15.79 -1.07 -2.00
C PRO A 274 16.35 -1.13 -3.42
N GLY A 275 15.63 -1.79 -4.33
CA GLY A 275 16.02 -1.93 -5.75
C GLY A 275 16.74 -3.23 -6.07
N LYS A 276 16.66 -4.23 -5.19
CA LYS A 276 17.10 -5.59 -5.50
C LYS A 276 16.22 -6.11 -6.66
N PRO A 277 16.80 -6.57 -7.78
CA PRO A 277 16.03 -7.20 -8.84
C PRO A 277 15.30 -8.43 -8.26
N GLY A 278 13.99 -8.47 -8.47
CA GLY A 278 13.11 -9.56 -8.05
C GLY A 278 13.04 -10.67 -9.09
#